data_AF-A0A834HCH9-F1
#
_entry.id   AF-A0A834HCH9-F1
#
_cell.length_a   1.000
_cell.length_b   1.000
_cell.length_c   1.000
_cell.angle_alpha   90.00
_cell.angle_beta   90.00
_cell.angle_gamma   90.00
#
_symmetry.space_group_name_H-M   'P 1'
#
loop_
_entity.id
_entity.type
_entity.pdbx_description
1 polymer ?
#
loop_
_entity_poly.entity_id
_entity_poly.type
_entity_poly.pdbx_seq_one_letter_code
_entity_poly.pdbx_strand_id
1 'polypeptide(L)'
;MLNVAKLLHHKGFHITFVNTEYNHRRLLKSRGPHSLDGLPDFRYETIPDGLPPTDTDVTQDIPALCQSTTKTCLPHFRELLNKVNDTVLSTGPLVTCIVSDGCMSFTVEAAEEFGVPVVLFWTTSACGFLG
;
A
#
# COMPACT_ATOMS: atom_id res chain seq x y z
N MET A 1 -5.42 -2.65 7.46
CA MET A 1 -4.07 -2.10 7.23
C MET A 1 -3.74 -0.83 8.03
N LEU A 2 -4.47 0.30 7.90
CA LEU A 2 -4.05 1.56 8.53
C LEU A 2 -3.79 1.50 10.06
N ASN A 3 -4.63 0.78 10.81
CA ASN A 3 -4.41 0.64 12.26
C ASN A 3 -3.13 -0.13 12.58
N VAL A 4 -2.78 -1.15 11.79
CA VAL A 4 -1.52 -1.90 11.95
C VAL A 4 -0.34 -0.98 11.69
N ALA A 5 -0.40 -0.20 10.60
CA ALA A 5 0.64 0.79 10.28
C ALA A 5 0.84 1.81 11.40
N LYS A 6 -0.25 2.34 11.98
CA LYS A 6 -0.18 3.25 13.13
C LYS A 6 0.42 2.61 14.38
N LEU A 7 0.11 1.34 14.64
CA LEU A 7 0.69 0.61 15.77
C LEU A 7 2.19 0.38 15.58
N LEU A 8 2.62 0.03 14.36
CA LEU A 8 4.04 -0.12 14.03
C LEU A 8 4.77 1.22 14.16
N HIS A 9 4.20 2.31 13.65
CA HIS A 9 4.75 3.65 13.84
C HIS A 9 4.91 4.01 15.31
N HIS A 10 3.89 3.74 16.14
CA HIS A 10 3.97 3.94 17.59
C HIS A 10 5.08 3.10 18.27
N LYS A 11 5.52 2.00 17.64
CA LYS A 11 6.66 1.19 18.09
C LYS A 11 8.02 1.67 17.55
N GLY A 12 8.06 2.80 16.84
CA GLY A 12 9.29 3.43 16.35
C GLY A 12 9.67 3.06 14.91
N PHE A 13 8.81 2.39 14.17
CA PHE A 13 9.05 2.10 12.74
C PHE A 13 8.75 3.34 11.88
N HIS A 14 9.59 3.56 10.87
CA HIS A 14 9.27 4.50 9.80
C HIS A 14 8.30 3.83 8.82
N ILE A 15 7.19 4.50 8.52
CA ILE A 15 6.11 3.92 7.73
C ILE A 15 5.93 4.70 6.44
N THR A 16 5.93 3.97 5.32
CA THR A 16 5.37 4.41 4.05
C THR A 16 4.10 3.61 3.79
N PHE A 17 2.94 4.24 3.96
CA PHE A 17 1.63 3.62 3.75
C PHE A 17 1.20 3.82 2.30
N VAL A 18 1.14 2.72 1.54
CA VAL A 18 0.82 2.76 0.11
C VAL A 18 -0.67 2.51 -0.09
N ASN A 19 -1.35 3.47 -0.72
CA ASN A 19 -2.72 3.34 -1.17
C ASN A 19 -2.79 3.09 -2.68
N THR A 20 -3.91 2.58 -3.16
CA THR A 20 -4.27 2.82 -4.57
C THR A 20 -4.64 4.29 -4.73
N GLU A 21 -4.40 4.89 -5.90
CA GLU A 21 -4.84 6.25 -6.19
C GLU A 21 -6.35 6.43 -5.95
N TYR A 22 -7.15 5.41 -6.30
CA TYR A 22 -8.59 5.39 -6.05
C TYR A 22 -8.91 5.51 -4.55
N ASN A 23 -8.31 4.65 -3.72
CA ASN A 23 -8.53 4.68 -2.26
C ASN A 23 -8.01 5.96 -1.62
N HIS A 24 -6.87 6.49 -2.11
CA HIS A 24 -6.32 7.75 -1.64
C HIS A 24 -7.29 8.92 -1.89
N ARG A 25 -7.83 9.05 -3.10
CA ARG A 25 -8.83 10.09 -3.43
C ARG A 25 -10.08 9.99 -2.56
N ARG A 26 -10.59 8.77 -2.32
CA ARG A 26 -11.76 8.55 -1.45
C ARG A 26 -11.50 8.95 0.00
N LEU A 27 -10.31 8.65 0.52
CA LEU A 27 -9.91 9.06 1.86
C LEU A 27 -9.84 10.59 1.99
N LEU A 28 -9.23 11.28 1.02
CA LEU A 28 -9.21 12.74 1.00
C LEU A 28 -10.62 13.35 0.91
N LYS A 29 -11.50 12.78 0.09
CA LYS A 29 -12.89 13.24 -0.03
C LYS A 29 -13.68 13.09 1.26
N SER A 30 -13.49 11.97 1.97
CA SER A 30 -14.22 11.67 3.20
C SER A 30 -13.65 12.31 4.47
N ARG A 31 -12.35 12.62 4.50
CA ARG A 31 -11.64 13.11 5.70
C ARG A 31 -11.01 14.49 5.55
N GLY A 32 -11.08 15.09 4.36
CA GLY A 32 -10.52 16.39 4.04
C GLY A 32 -9.17 16.32 3.30
N PRO A 33 -8.81 17.40 2.58
CA PRO A 33 -7.64 17.43 1.68
C PRO A 33 -6.30 17.25 2.37
N HIS A 34 -6.23 17.54 3.68
CA HIS A 34 -5.01 17.42 4.50
C HIS A 34 -4.92 16.12 5.30
N SER A 35 -5.90 15.22 5.15
CA SER A 35 -5.98 14.00 5.97
C SER A 35 -4.87 12.98 5.72
N LEU A 36 -4.12 13.14 4.62
CA LEU A 36 -3.02 12.27 4.20
C LEU A 36 -1.69 13.04 4.01
N ASP A 37 -1.55 14.23 4.61
CA ASP A 37 -0.29 15.00 4.56
C ASP A 37 0.88 14.25 5.23
N GLY A 38 0.57 13.33 6.15
CA GLY A 38 1.54 12.47 6.82
C GLY A 38 2.35 13.18 7.90
N LEU A 39 3.45 12.53 8.29
CA LEU A 39 4.48 12.96 9.23
C LEU A 39 5.85 12.65 8.62
N PRO A 40 6.97 13.21 9.12
CA PRO A 40 8.31 12.91 8.60
C PRO A 40 8.64 11.41 8.55
N ASP A 41 8.11 10.64 9.49
CA ASP A 41 8.31 9.19 9.67
C ASP A 41 7.02 8.36 9.41
N PHE A 42 5.93 8.99 9.00
CA PHE A 42 4.68 8.34 8.56
C PHE A 42 4.17 9.00 7.28
N ARG A 43 4.53 8.44 6.13
CA ARG A 43 4.21 9.01 4.82
C ARG A 43 3.11 8.21 4.13
N TYR A 44 2.33 8.87 3.30
CA TYR A 44 1.39 8.24 2.39
C TYR A 44 1.94 8.33 0.96
N GLU A 45 1.93 7.22 0.25
CA GLU A 45 2.26 7.17 -1.18
C GLU A 45 1.13 6.45 -1.92
N THR A 46 1.13 6.56 -3.25
CA THR A 46 0.08 5.97 -4.09
C THR A 46 0.66 5.21 -5.27
N ILE A 47 -0.05 4.17 -5.67
CA ILE A 47 0.15 3.48 -6.96
C ILE A 47 -1.21 3.34 -7.68
N PRO A 48 -1.24 3.30 -9.01
CA PRO A 48 -2.47 2.98 -9.74
C PRO A 48 -2.85 1.51 -9.54
N ASP A 49 -4.15 1.22 -9.52
CA ASP A 49 -4.71 -0.14 -9.41
C ASP A 49 -5.00 -0.80 -10.77
N GLY A 50 -4.75 -0.07 -11.86
CA GLY A 50 -4.96 -0.51 -13.25
C GLY A 50 -6.42 -0.46 -13.74
N LEU A 51 -7.37 -0.06 -12.90
CA LEU A 51 -8.75 0.14 -13.34
C LEU A 51 -8.97 1.56 -13.91
N PRO A 52 -9.96 1.76 -14.80
CA PRO A 52 -10.30 3.09 -15.27
C PRO A 52 -10.67 4.03 -14.12
N PRO A 53 -10.28 5.32 -14.19
CA PRO A 53 -10.66 6.29 -13.16
C PRO A 53 -12.18 6.44 -13.12
N THR A 54 -12.71 6.56 -11.90
CA THR A 54 -14.12 6.87 -11.67
C THR A 54 -14.25 7.88 -10.52
N ASP A 55 -15.20 8.81 -10.67
CA ASP A 55 -15.55 9.81 -9.66
C ASP A 55 -16.61 9.30 -8.67
N THR A 56 -17.17 8.11 -8.93
CA THR A 56 -18.13 7.47 -8.02
C THR A 56 -17.41 6.91 -6.80
N ASP A 57 -17.89 7.31 -5.62
CA ASP A 57 -17.39 6.84 -4.32
C ASP A 57 -18.12 5.56 -3.90
N VAL A 58 -17.77 4.45 -4.56
CA VAL A 58 -18.41 3.14 -4.39
C VAL A 58 -17.35 2.05 -4.28
N THR A 59 -17.75 0.84 -3.90
CA THR A 59 -16.85 -0.31 -4.03
C THR A 59 -16.64 -0.62 -5.51
N GLN A 60 -15.38 -0.70 -5.96
CA GLN A 60 -15.04 -1.12 -7.32
C GLN A 60 -15.44 -2.58 -7.55
N ASP A 61 -15.54 -3.00 -8.81
CA ASP A 61 -15.75 -4.41 -9.14
C ASP A 61 -14.60 -5.27 -8.60
N ILE A 62 -14.89 -6.08 -7.59
CA ILE A 62 -13.86 -6.82 -6.83
C ILE A 62 -13.13 -7.84 -7.72
N PRO A 63 -13.80 -8.66 -8.55
CA PRO A 63 -13.11 -9.57 -9.46
C PRO A 63 -12.18 -8.84 -10.44
N ALA A 64 -12.63 -7.76 -11.07
CA ALA A 64 -11.80 -6.97 -11.97
C ALA A 64 -10.62 -6.33 -11.23
N LEU A 65 -10.83 -5.79 -10.02
CA LEU A 65 -9.79 -5.22 -9.19
C LEU A 65 -8.70 -6.26 -8.87
N CYS A 66 -9.08 -7.45 -8.40
CA CYS A 66 -8.12 -8.53 -8.11
C CYS A 66 -7.30 -8.93 -9.34
N GLN A 67 -7.94 -9.03 -10.51
CA GLN A 67 -7.23 -9.34 -11.76
C GLN A 67 -6.31 -8.20 -12.19
N SER A 68 -6.77 -6.96 -12.05
CA SER A 68 -6.03 -5.75 -12.42
C SER A 68 -4.78 -5.61 -11.57
N THR A 69 -4.91 -5.62 -10.24
CA THR A 69 -3.79 -5.42 -9.32
C THR A 69 -2.72 -6.49 -9.48
N THR A 70 -3.12 -7.74 -9.72
CA THR A 70 -2.18 -8.85 -10.01
C THR A 70 -1.37 -8.60 -11.28
N LYS A 71 -1.98 -8.00 -12.31
CA LYS A 71 -1.33 -7.79 -13.63
C LYS A 71 -0.56 -6.49 -13.73
N THR A 72 -0.96 -5.45 -13.01
CA THR A 72 -0.51 -4.08 -13.30
C THR A 72 0.23 -3.40 -12.15
N CYS A 73 -0.01 -3.77 -10.88
CA CYS A 73 0.56 -3.02 -9.76
C CYS A 73 2.07 -3.22 -9.59
N LEU A 74 2.60 -4.37 -9.98
CA LEU A 74 4.00 -4.73 -9.75
C LEU A 74 5.01 -3.70 -10.29
N PRO A 75 4.98 -3.30 -11.58
CA PRO A 75 5.92 -2.29 -12.09
C PRO A 75 5.83 -0.96 -11.33
N HIS A 76 4.62 -0.50 -10.99
CA HIS A 76 4.42 0.74 -10.24
C HIS A 76 4.93 0.62 -8.80
N PHE A 77 4.77 -0.55 -8.18
CA PHE A 77 5.27 -0.79 -6.83
C PHE A 77 6.81 -0.87 -6.80
N ARG A 78 7.45 -1.47 -7.82
CA ARG A 78 8.91 -1.46 -8.00
C ARG A 78 9.44 -0.03 -8.12
N GLU A 79 8.81 0.80 -8.96
CA GLU A 79 9.17 2.20 -9.13
C GLU A 79 9.07 2.97 -7.81
N LEU A 80 8.00 2.75 -7.05
CA LEU A 80 7.81 3.35 -5.73
C LEU A 80 8.89 2.90 -4.73
N LEU A 81 9.22 1.60 -4.68
CA LEU A 81 10.27 1.08 -3.80
C LEU A 81 11.64 1.71 -4.13
N ASN A 82 11.97 1.83 -5.42
CA ASN A 82 13.19 2.51 -5.87
C ASN A 82 13.19 3.99 -5.44
N LYS A 83 12.09 4.71 -5.63
CA LYS A 83 11.94 6.10 -5.19
C LYS A 83 12.12 6.26 -3.67
N VAL A 84 11.56 5.34 -2.87
CA VAL A 84 11.69 5.39 -1.41
C VAL A 84 13.13 5.10 -0.96
N ASN A 85 13.81 4.18 -1.64
CA ASN A 85 15.20 3.80 -1.37
C ASN A 85 16.24 4.79 -1.95
N ASP A 86 15.82 5.74 -2.78
CA ASP A 86 16.73 6.74 -3.31
C ASP A 86 17.11 7.75 -2.23
N THR A 87 18.33 7.60 -1.69
CA THR A 87 18.89 8.45 -0.63
C THR A 87 19.10 9.91 -1.03
N VAL A 88 19.05 10.23 -2.33
CA VAL A 88 19.15 11.61 -2.84
C VAL A 88 17.77 12.27 -2.88
N LEU A 89 16.74 11.50 -3.24
CA LEU A 89 15.36 11.98 -3.38
C LEU A 89 14.52 11.83 -2.10
N SER A 90 14.93 10.96 -1.19
CA SER A 90 14.19 10.61 0.02
C SER A 90 15.02 10.89 1.27
N THR A 91 14.41 11.58 2.24
CA THR A 91 15.02 11.87 3.54
C THR A 91 14.84 10.75 4.56
N GLY A 92 14.24 9.62 4.16
CA GLY A 92 13.90 8.49 5.04
C GLY A 92 14.90 7.33 4.97
N PRO A 93 14.80 6.36 5.90
CA PRO A 93 15.58 5.13 5.83
C PRO A 93 15.17 4.28 4.63
N LEU A 94 16.08 3.39 4.21
CA LEU A 94 15.78 2.36 3.21
C LEU A 94 14.65 1.44 3.70
N VAL A 95 13.89 0.92 2.75
CA VAL A 95 12.87 -0.11 3.01
C VAL A 95 13.57 -1.37 3.53
N THR A 96 13.13 -1.84 4.70
CA THR A 96 13.67 -3.05 5.34
C THR A 96 12.64 -4.17 5.47
N CYS A 97 11.36 -3.90 5.21
CA CYS A 97 10.27 -4.87 5.32
C CYS A 97 9.04 -4.37 4.57
N ILE A 98 8.27 -5.28 3.99
CA ILE A 98 6.97 -5.02 3.38
C ILE A 98 5.88 -5.71 4.21
N VAL A 99 4.87 -4.96 4.64
CA VAL A 99 3.66 -5.53 5.26
C VAL A 99 2.50 -5.33 4.30
N SER A 100 2.00 -6.42 3.73
CA SER A 100 1.04 -6.38 2.63
C SER A 100 -0.29 -7.02 3.02
N ASP A 101 -1.38 -6.57 2.40
CA ASP A 101 -2.65 -7.28 2.48
C ASP A 101 -2.54 -8.61 1.70
N GLY A 102 -3.11 -9.68 2.24
CA GLY A 102 -3.04 -11.02 1.64
C GLY A 102 -3.56 -11.11 0.20
N CYS A 103 -4.45 -10.21 -0.23
CA CYS A 103 -4.93 -10.14 -1.60
C CYS A 103 -3.97 -9.45 -2.58
N MET A 104 -2.97 -8.72 -2.08
CA MET A 104 -2.03 -7.93 -2.90
C MET A 104 -0.78 -8.75 -3.24
N SER A 105 -0.97 -9.87 -3.93
CA SER A 105 0.07 -10.89 -4.17
C SER A 105 1.33 -10.37 -4.87
N PHE A 106 1.21 -9.32 -5.70
CA PHE A 106 2.34 -8.70 -6.41
C PHE A 106 3.45 -8.20 -5.46
N THR A 107 3.14 -7.94 -4.19
CA THR A 107 4.14 -7.49 -3.21
C THR A 107 5.14 -8.58 -2.84
N VAL A 108 4.79 -9.85 -3.04
CA VAL A 108 5.69 -10.98 -2.73
C VAL A 108 6.85 -10.99 -3.71
N GLU A 109 6.57 -10.89 -5.01
CA GLU A 109 7.59 -10.81 -6.05
C GLU A 109 8.48 -9.58 -5.86
N ALA A 110 7.89 -8.42 -5.59
CA ALA A 110 8.66 -7.21 -5.30
C ALA A 110 9.55 -7.36 -4.05
N ALA A 111 9.09 -8.04 -2.99
CA ALA A 111 9.91 -8.25 -1.79
C ALA A 111 11.12 -9.13 -2.06
N GLU A 112 10.94 -10.19 -2.86
CA GLU A 112 12.00 -11.10 -3.29
C GLU A 112 13.08 -10.35 -4.09
N GLU A 113 12.68 -9.52 -5.06
CA GLU A 113 13.60 -8.74 -5.88
C GLU A 113 14.41 -7.71 -5.09
N PHE A 114 13.79 -7.07 -4.11
CA PHE A 114 14.44 -6.09 -3.27
C PHE A 114 15.17 -6.72 -2.07
N GLY A 115 15.12 -8.04 -1.92
CA GLY A 115 15.81 -8.77 -0.86
C GLY A 115 15.32 -8.42 0.55
N VAL A 116 14.04 -8.04 0.68
CA VAL A 116 13.44 -7.66 1.97
C VAL A 116 12.36 -8.66 2.41
N PRO A 117 12.17 -8.88 3.72
CA PRO A 117 11.08 -9.72 4.20
C PRO A 117 9.71 -9.12 3.83
N VAL A 118 8.76 -10.01 3.55
CA VAL A 118 7.34 -9.67 3.39
C VAL A 118 6.48 -10.39 4.43
N VAL A 119 5.59 -9.64 5.07
CA VAL A 119 4.58 -10.15 6.00
C VAL A 119 3.21 -9.96 5.37
N LEU A 120 2.52 -11.06 5.12
CA LEU A 120 1.15 -11.04 4.61
C LEU A 120 0.15 -10.94 5.76
N PHE A 121 -0.68 -9.91 5.72
CA PHE A 121 -1.72 -9.63 6.69
C PHE A 121 -3.09 -9.94 6.08
N TRP A 122 -3.73 -10.99 6.58
CA TRP A 122 -5.08 -11.37 6.18
C TRP A 122 -6.10 -10.57 7.00
N THR A 123 -6.80 -9.65 6.33
CA THR A 123 -7.87 -8.83 6.93
C THR A 123 -9.18 -9.60 7.08
N THR A 124 -9.30 -10.78 6.46
CA THR A 124 -10.45 -11.67 6.56
C THR A 124 -10.54 -12.32 7.94
N SER A 125 -11.75 -12.72 8.34
CA SER A 125 -11.92 -13.47 9.59
C SER A 125 -11.22 -14.84 9.52
N ALA A 126 -10.69 -15.30 10.65
CA ALA A 126 -10.02 -16.60 10.72
C ALA A 126 -10.92 -17.76 10.27
N CYS A 127 -12.19 -17.78 10.68
CA CYS A 127 -13.15 -18.80 10.25
C CYS A 127 -13.44 -18.72 8.75
N GLY A 128 -13.57 -17.52 8.19
CA GLY A 128 -13.79 -17.34 6.76
C GLY A 128 -12.58 -17.71 5.89
N PHE A 129 -11.38 -17.72 6.47
CA PHE A 129 -10.15 -18.12 5.77
C PHE A 129 -9.85 -19.62 5.91
N LEU A 130 -10.10 -20.21 7.08
CA LEU A 130 -9.71 -21.59 7.40
C LEU A 130 -10.80 -22.63 7.12
N GLY A 131 -12.08 -22.23 6.99
CA GLY A 131 -13.21 -23.14 6.83
C GLY A 131 -13.75 -23.68 8.14
#